data_AF-A0A9D1UV39-F1
#
_entry.id   AF-A0A9D1UV39-F1
#
_cell.length_a   1.000
_cell.length_b   1.000
_cell.length_c   1.000
_cell.angle_alpha   90.00
_cell.angle_beta   90.00
_cell.angle_gamma   90.00
#
_symmetry.space_group_name_H-M   'P 1'
#
loop_
_entity.id
_entity.type
_entity.pdbx_description
1 polymer ?
#
loop_
_entity_poly.entity_id
_entity_poly.type
_entity_poly.pdbx_seq_one_letter_code
_entity_poly.pdbx_strand_id
1 'polypeptide(L)'
;LTAQLLIGTAIGAAVGPEILRQFARFLAPGTLAVVAVLSWGVLFGWLFGLWGLLAPAESMLALMPGGVGEMVAVAVALDLDGAVVIGAHMVRLFTVVWSLPLVFWAAETIYRKWIRQSEEGEA
;
A
#
# COMPACT_ATOMS: atom_id res chain seq x y z
N LEU A 1 -16.75 -2.49 14.94
CA LEU A 1 -16.19 -3.67 15.66
C LEU A 1 -16.96 -4.95 15.38
N THR A 2 -18.25 -5.06 15.75
CA THR A 2 -19.04 -6.29 15.51
C THR A 2 -19.08 -6.72 14.04
N ALA A 3 -19.27 -5.78 13.09
CA ALA A 3 -19.23 -6.10 11.66
C ALA A 3 -17.86 -6.62 11.19
N GLN A 4 -16.77 -6.00 11.64
CA GLN A 4 -15.40 -6.46 11.33
C GLN A 4 -15.11 -7.85 11.89
N LEU A 5 -15.57 -8.13 13.11
CA LEU A 5 -15.44 -9.46 13.73
C LEU A 5 -16.24 -10.51 12.94
N LEU A 6 -17.48 -10.20 12.54
CA LEU A 6 -18.30 -11.11 11.74
C LEU A 6 -17.69 -11.35 10.36
N ILE A 7 -17.24 -10.31 9.66
CA ILE A 7 -16.60 -10.40 8.34
C ILE A 7 -15.28 -11.19 8.47
N GLY A 8 -14.45 -10.88 9.44
CA GLY A 8 -13.18 -11.58 9.67
C GLY A 8 -13.39 -13.06 9.98
N THR A 9 -14.41 -13.39 10.78
CA THR A 9 -14.75 -14.79 11.08
C THR A 9 -15.27 -15.52 9.85
N ALA A 10 -16.13 -14.87 9.04
CA ALA A 10 -16.64 -15.47 7.80
C ALA A 10 -15.53 -15.71 6.76
N ILE A 11 -14.64 -14.74 6.57
CA ILE A 11 -13.45 -14.89 5.69
C ILE A 11 -12.55 -16.00 6.22
N GLY A 12 -12.28 -16.02 7.53
CA GLY A 12 -11.44 -17.04 8.16
C GLY A 12 -12.01 -18.45 8.03
N ALA A 13 -13.33 -18.62 8.20
CA ALA A 13 -14.01 -19.90 8.02
C ALA A 13 -13.96 -20.42 6.58
N ALA A 14 -13.79 -19.53 5.59
CA ALA A 14 -13.65 -19.89 4.18
C ALA A 14 -12.22 -20.34 3.81
N VAL A 15 -11.23 -20.17 4.69
CA VAL A 15 -9.83 -20.55 4.41
C VAL A 15 -9.68 -22.07 4.44
N GLY A 16 -9.42 -22.65 3.27
CA GLY A 16 -9.13 -24.07 3.09
C GLY A 16 -7.73 -24.34 2.51
N PRO A 17 -7.37 -25.62 2.32
CA PRO A 17 -6.04 -26.02 1.81
C PRO A 17 -5.70 -25.41 0.44
N GLU A 18 -6.69 -25.23 -0.43
CA GLU A 18 -6.50 -24.63 -1.76
C GLU A 18 -6.09 -23.16 -1.67
N ILE A 19 -6.73 -22.38 -0.79
CA ILE A 19 -6.38 -20.97 -0.55
C ILE A 19 -4.96 -20.85 -0.02
N LEU A 20 -4.54 -21.74 0.88
CA LEU A 20 -3.17 -21.77 1.39
C LEU A 20 -2.16 -22.07 0.29
N ARG A 21 -2.49 -22.98 -0.63
CA ARG A 21 -1.64 -23.33 -1.77
C ARG A 21 -1.50 -22.17 -2.75
N GLN A 22 -2.59 -21.45 -3.02
CA GLN A 22 -2.56 -20.22 -3.80
C GLN A 22 -1.72 -19.14 -3.10
N PHE A 23 -1.91 -18.94 -1.80
CA PHE A 23 -1.15 -17.99 -1.01
C PHE A 23 0.36 -18.28 -1.08
N ALA A 24 0.76 -19.55 -0.97
CA ALA A 24 2.17 -19.95 -1.11
C ALA A 24 2.75 -19.60 -2.50
N ARG A 25 1.95 -19.72 -3.57
CA ARG A 25 2.35 -19.32 -4.93
C ARG A 25 2.53 -17.81 -5.06
N PHE A 26 1.71 -17.03 -4.37
CA PHE A 26 1.81 -15.56 -4.35
C PHE A 26 2.81 -15.03 -3.33
N LEU A 27 3.32 -15.86 -2.42
CA LEU A 27 4.17 -15.41 -1.33
C LEU A 27 5.45 -14.75 -1.86
N ALA A 28 6.17 -15.39 -2.78
CA ALA A 28 7.39 -14.83 -3.34
C ALA A 28 7.19 -13.49 -4.09
N PRO A 29 6.29 -13.38 -5.10
CA PRO A 29 6.05 -12.10 -5.77
C PRO A 29 5.40 -11.06 -4.85
N GLY A 30 4.55 -11.48 -3.91
CA GLY A 30 3.92 -10.62 -2.92
C GLY A 30 4.95 -10.02 -1.95
N THR A 31 5.87 -10.84 -1.44
CA THR A 31 6.98 -10.36 -0.60
C THR A 31 7.86 -9.38 -1.35
N LEU A 32 8.18 -9.64 -2.63
CA LEU A 32 8.94 -8.70 -3.44
C LEU A 32 8.21 -7.35 -3.58
N ALA A 33 6.90 -7.37 -3.85
CA ALA A 33 6.11 -6.15 -3.92
C ALA A 33 6.09 -5.38 -2.59
N VAL A 34 5.93 -6.08 -1.46
CA VAL A 34 5.97 -5.48 -0.13
C VAL A 34 7.34 -4.85 0.15
N VAL A 35 8.42 -5.57 -0.14
CA VAL A 35 9.79 -5.04 0.04
C VAL A 35 10.00 -3.79 -0.80
N ALA A 36 9.55 -3.77 -2.05
CA ALA A 36 9.66 -2.60 -2.91
C ALA A 36 8.91 -1.39 -2.32
N VAL A 37 7.66 -1.60 -1.88
CA VAL A 37 6.82 -0.56 -1.28
C VAL A 37 7.41 -0.04 0.04
N LEU A 38 7.94 -0.92 0.89
CA LEU A 38 8.65 -0.54 2.12
C LEU A 38 9.91 0.26 1.81
N SER A 39 10.73 -0.21 0.87
CA SER A 39 11.98 0.44 0.47
C SER A 39 11.72 1.86 -0.03
N TRP A 40 10.65 2.04 -0.81
CA TRP A 40 10.25 3.34 -1.32
C TRP A 40 9.74 4.28 -0.20
N GLY A 41 8.99 3.72 0.75
CA GLY A 41 8.55 4.46 1.95
C GLY A 41 9.72 4.96 2.79
N VAL A 42 10.71 4.10 3.05
CA VAL A 42 11.95 4.47 3.78
C VAL A 42 12.73 5.53 3.01
N LEU A 43 12.91 5.33 1.70
CA LEU A 43 13.64 6.26 0.84
C LEU A 43 13.01 7.66 0.88
N PHE A 44 11.69 7.76 0.69
CA PHE A 44 11.02 9.07 0.73
C PHE A 44 10.97 9.66 2.13
N GLY A 45 10.75 8.84 3.16
CA GLY A 45 10.89 9.25 4.56
C GLY A 45 12.22 9.97 4.80
N TRP A 46 13.30 9.29 4.44
CA TRP A 46 14.65 9.84 4.54
C TRP A 46 14.83 11.14 3.74
N LEU A 47 14.41 11.18 2.48
CA LEU A 47 14.54 12.37 1.63
C LEU A 47 13.78 13.58 2.19
N PHE A 48 12.56 13.37 2.71
CA PHE A 48 11.76 14.45 3.27
C PHE A 48 12.35 14.98 4.58
N GLY A 49 12.92 14.09 5.39
CA GLY A 49 13.70 14.47 6.56
C GLY A 49 14.94 15.29 6.18
N LEU A 50 15.66 14.91 5.13
CA LEU A 50 16.84 15.65 4.64
C LEU A 50 16.48 17.04 4.10
N TRP A 51 15.34 17.19 3.43
CA TRP A 51 14.87 18.48 2.91
C TRP A 51 14.26 19.40 3.98
N GLY A 52 14.14 18.94 5.23
CA GLY A 52 13.58 19.73 6.32
C GLY A 52 12.08 20.01 6.18
N LEU A 53 11.36 19.21 5.38
CA LEU A 53 9.91 19.33 5.24
C LEU A 53 9.18 18.89 6.51
N LEU A 54 9.73 17.88 7.18
CA LEU A 54 9.24 17.25 8.39
C LEU A 54 10.45 16.86 9.25
N ALA A 55 10.28 16.75 10.56
CA ALA A 55 11.32 16.17 11.39
C ALA A 55 11.53 14.68 10.99
N PRO A 56 12.77 14.14 11.10
CA PRO A 56 13.12 12.87 10.47
C PRO A 56 12.26 11.69 10.93
N ALA A 57 11.89 11.63 12.22
CA ALA A 57 11.07 10.55 12.75
C ALA A 57 9.62 10.62 12.23
N GLU A 58 9.04 11.82 12.21
CA GLU A 58 7.72 12.11 11.67
C GLU A 58 7.65 11.84 10.17
N SER A 59 8.69 12.21 9.42
CA SER A 59 8.78 11.94 7.99
C SER A 59 8.78 10.44 7.69
N MET A 60 9.48 9.65 8.52
CA MET A 60 9.53 8.20 8.39
C MET A 60 8.16 7.58 8.69
N LEU A 61 7.54 7.99 9.80
CA LEU A 61 6.21 7.50 10.18
C LEU A 61 5.13 7.94 9.20
N ALA A 62 5.22 9.15 8.63
CA ALA A 62 4.27 9.70 7.67
C ALA A 62 4.30 9.01 6.31
N LEU A 63 5.49 8.59 5.85
CA LEU A 63 5.70 8.07 4.49
C LEU A 63 5.83 6.55 4.44
N MET A 64 6.16 5.89 5.56
CA MET A 64 6.14 4.44 5.62
C MET A 64 4.70 3.92 5.37
N PRO A 65 4.52 2.95 4.47
CA PRO A 65 3.27 2.22 4.33
C PRO A 65 2.96 1.46 5.62
N GLY A 66 1.70 1.50 6.04
CA GLY A 66 1.23 0.89 7.28
C GLY A 66 -0.20 1.31 7.62
N GLY A 67 -0.70 0.77 8.74
CA GLY A 67 -1.98 1.18 9.31
C GLY A 67 -1.86 2.55 9.96
N VAL A 68 -2.75 3.49 9.57
CA VAL A 68 -2.73 4.88 10.08
C VAL A 68 -2.75 4.89 11.61
N GLY A 69 -3.60 4.07 12.24
CA GLY A 69 -3.70 4.00 13.70
C GLY A 69 -2.41 3.56 14.39
N GLU A 70 -1.68 2.60 13.81
CA GLU A 70 -0.43 2.10 14.36
C GLU A 70 0.68 3.15 14.25
N MET A 71 0.81 3.78 13.08
CA MET A 71 1.86 4.80 12.87
C MET A 71 1.66 6.02 13.77
N VAL A 72 0.40 6.41 14.00
CA VAL A 72 0.05 7.52 14.89
C VAL A 72 0.26 7.17 16.35
N ALA A 73 -0.07 5.95 16.75
CA ALA A 73 0.22 5.48 18.10
C ALA A 73 1.72 5.50 18.39
N VAL A 74 2.55 5.08 17.42
CA VAL A 74 4.02 5.17 17.53
C VAL A 74 4.49 6.63 17.58
N ALA A 75 3.92 7.52 16.75
CA ALA A 75 4.26 8.94 16.77
C ALA A 75 4.01 9.55 18.15
N VAL A 76 2.82 9.33 18.72
CA VAL A 76 2.47 9.82 20.05
C VAL A 76 3.36 9.20 21.14
N ALA A 77 3.70 7.91 21.02
CA ALA A 77 4.60 7.25 21.96
C ALA A 77 6.03 7.80 21.92
N LEU A 78 6.44 8.40 20.80
CA LEU A 78 7.73 9.05 20.61
C LEU A 78 7.69 10.57 20.87
N ASP A 79 6.60 11.08 21.45
CA ASP A 79 6.36 12.51 21.72
C ASP A 79 6.36 13.38 20.44
N LEU A 80 5.95 12.78 19.31
CA LEU A 80 5.83 13.44 18.02
C LEU A 80 4.40 13.88 17.74
N ASP A 81 4.24 14.80 16.79
CA ASP A 81 2.91 15.27 16.38
C ASP A 81 2.17 14.22 15.53
N GLY A 82 1.29 13.46 16.18
CA GLY A 82 0.44 12.48 15.53
C GLY A 82 -0.51 13.08 14.48
N ALA A 83 -0.89 14.36 14.59
CA ALA A 83 -1.78 15.00 13.61
C ALA A 83 -1.08 15.19 12.26
N VAL A 84 0.22 15.47 12.28
CA VAL A 84 1.05 15.54 11.06
C VAL A 84 1.10 14.19 10.37
N VAL A 85 1.30 13.10 11.13
CA VAL A 85 1.34 11.73 10.60
C VAL A 85 -0.02 11.31 10.02
N ILE A 86 -1.13 11.62 10.70
CA ILE A 86 -2.49 11.40 10.17
C ILE A 86 -2.69 12.18 8.88
N GLY A 87 -2.32 13.47 8.87
CA GLY A 87 -2.49 14.35 7.72
C GLY A 87 -1.81 13.81 6.46
N ALA A 88 -0.56 13.38 6.58
CA ALA A 88 0.18 12.77 5.48
C ALA A 88 -0.49 11.48 4.96
N HIS A 89 -0.98 10.63 5.88
CA HIS A 89 -1.71 9.40 5.52
C HIS A 89 -3.05 9.69 4.82
N MET A 90 -3.74 10.76 5.19
CA MET A 90 -4.96 11.20 4.49
C MET A 90 -4.65 11.65 3.07
N VAL A 91 -3.59 12.45 2.87
CA VAL A 91 -3.14 12.84 1.53
C VAL A 91 -2.84 11.60 0.68
N ARG A 92 -2.15 10.60 1.24
CA ARG A 92 -1.92 9.31 0.58
C ARG A 92 -3.23 8.65 0.16
N LEU A 93 -4.21 8.57 1.07
CA LEU A 93 -5.49 7.91 0.82
C LEU A 93 -6.28 8.60 -0.31
N PHE A 94 -6.38 9.93 -0.28
CA PHE A 94 -7.02 10.70 -1.35
C PHE A 94 -6.29 10.53 -2.69
N THR A 95 -4.95 10.59 -2.68
CA THR A 95 -4.14 10.40 -3.88
C THR A 95 -4.39 9.04 -4.51
N VAL A 96 -4.39 7.98 -3.72
CA VAL A 96 -4.68 6.62 -4.20
C VAL A 96 -6.08 6.56 -4.80
N VAL A 97 -7.11 6.96 -4.05
CA VAL A 97 -8.52 6.85 -4.49
C VAL A 97 -8.78 7.66 -5.75
N TRP A 98 -8.26 8.89 -5.86
CA TRP A 98 -8.47 9.74 -7.02
C TRP A 98 -7.62 9.33 -8.23
N SER A 99 -6.48 8.66 -8.00
CA SER A 99 -5.66 8.14 -9.10
C SER A 99 -6.22 6.86 -9.73
N LEU A 100 -7.10 6.12 -9.04
CA LEU A 100 -7.70 4.87 -9.55
C LEU A 100 -8.23 4.96 -10.98
N PRO A 101 -9.08 5.93 -11.37
CA PRO A 101 -9.58 6.02 -12.75
C PRO A 101 -8.46 6.21 -13.77
N LEU A 102 -7.43 7.00 -13.46
CA LEU A 102 -6.28 7.21 -14.33
C LEU A 102 -5.45 5.92 -14.48
N VAL A 103 -5.25 5.21 -13.38
CA VAL A 103 -4.53 3.92 -13.38
C VAL A 103 -5.29 2.89 -14.21
N PHE A 104 -6.61 2.77 -14.05
CA PHE A 104 -7.43 1.86 -14.85
C PHE A 104 -7.40 2.21 -16.34
N TRP A 105 -7.56 3.50 -16.67
CA TRP A 105 -7.49 3.95 -18.06
C TRP A 105 -6.12 3.67 -18.70
N ALA A 106 -5.03 3.95 -17.98
CA ALA A 106 -3.68 3.68 -18.44
C ALA A 106 -3.42 2.17 -18.61
N ALA A 107 -3.87 1.36 -17.64
CA ALA A 107 -3.76 -0.09 -17.69
C ALA A 107 -4.51 -0.66 -18.89
N GLU A 108 -5.74 -0.20 -19.17
CA GLU A 108 -6.50 -0.66 -20.33
C GLU A 108 -5.83 -0.24 -21.64
N THR A 109 -5.31 0.98 -21.72
CA THR A 109 -4.60 1.47 -22.91
C THR A 109 -3.36 0.64 -23.20
N ILE A 110 -2.56 0.34 -22.17
CA ILE A 110 -1.36 -0.49 -22.28
C ILE A 110 -1.74 -1.93 -22.67
N TYR A 111 -2.76 -2.51 -22.03
CA TYR A 111 -3.23 -3.85 -22.33
C TYR A 111 -3.68 -3.99 -23.79
N ARG A 112 -4.49 -3.05 -24.28
CA ARG A 112 -4.94 -3.03 -25.68
C ARG A 112 -3.78 -2.89 -26.66
N LYS A 113 -2.76 -2.08 -26.34
CA LYS A 113 -1.67 -1.79 -27.25
C LYS A 113 -0.62 -2.90 -27.31
N TRP A 114 -0.31 -3.55 -26.19
CA TRP A 114 0.81 -4.50 -26.12
C TRP A 114 0.39 -5.96 -26.10
N ILE A 115 -0.75 -6.31 -25.49
CA ILE A 115 -1.16 -7.72 -25.31
C ILE A 115 -2.09 -8.18 -26.43
N ARG A 116 -3.01 -7.32 -26.89
CA ARG A 116 -3.91 -7.68 -27.99
C ARG A 116 -3.21 -7.74 -29.35
N GLN A 117 -2.20 -6.89 -29.57
CA GLN A 117 -1.43 -6.89 -30.82
C GLN A 117 -0.47 -8.08 -30.96
N SER A 118 -0.02 -8.69 -29.85
CA SER A 118 0.77 -9.93 -29.90
C SER A 118 -0.05 -11.14 -30.33
N GLU A 119 -1.36 -11.18 -30.02
CA GLU A 119 -2.25 -12.26 -30.45
C GLU A 119 -2.70 -12.10 -31.93
N GLU A 120 -2.89 -10.87 -32.41
CA GLU A 120 -3.26 -10.59 -33.81
C GLU A 120 -2.07 -10.73 -34.79
N GLY A 121 -0.81 -10.72 -34.30
CA GLY A 121 0.40 -10.90 -35.11
C GLY A 121 0.91 -12.34 -35.26
N GLU A 122 0.32 -13.28 -34.52
CA GLU A 122 0.61 -14.73 -34.61
C GLU A 122 -0.44 -15.51 -35.43
N ALA A 123 -1.52 -14.84 -35.89
CA ALA A 123 -2.57 -15.38 -36.75
C ALA A 123 -2.37 -15.00 -38.22
#